data_AF-A0A835RD96-F1
#
_entry.id   AF-A0A835RD96-F1
#
_cell.length_a   1.000
_cell.length_b   1.000
_cell.length_c   1.000
_cell.angle_alpha   90.00
_cell.angle_beta   90.00
_cell.angle_gamma   90.00
#
_symmetry.space_group_name_H-M   'P 1'
#
loop_
_entity.id
_entity.type
_entity.pdbx_description
1 polymer ?
#
loop_
_entity_poly.entity_id
_entity_poly.type
_entity_poly.pdbx_seq_one_letter_code
_entity_poly.pdbx_strand_id
1 'polypeptide(L)' 'MAIASIAKVVLGCIAFGVFWVLAVFPAVPFLPIGRTAGALFGAMLMVIFRVISPDEAYEAIDLPILGLLFEPW' A
#
# COMPACT_ATOMS: atom_id res chain seq x y z
N MET A 1 18.16 -15.70 -3.91
CA MET A 1 17.47 -14.39 -3.86
C MET A 1 17.75 -13.70 -5.19
N ALA A 2 16.78 -13.68 -6.10
CA ALA A 2 16.94 -13.03 -7.41
C ALA A 2 16.46 -11.57 -7.29
N ILE A 3 17.23 -10.63 -7.82
CA ILE A 3 16.79 -9.23 -7.93
C ILE A 3 15.59 -9.21 -8.88
N ALA A 4 14.48 -8.63 -8.40
CA ALA A 4 13.30 -8.41 -9.23
C ALA A 4 13.67 -7.59 -10.47
N SER A 5 12.91 -7.73 -11.56
CA SER A 5 13.19 -6.95 -12.77
C SER A 5 13.30 -5.45 -12.44
N ILE A 6 14.22 -4.75 -13.11
CA ILE A 6 14.48 -3.33 -12.86
C ILE A 6 13.20 -2.49 -12.92
N ALA A 7 12.29 -2.84 -13.84
CA ALA A 7 10.97 -2.22 -13.98
C ALA A 7 10.11 -2.38 -12.72
N LYS A 8 10.07 -3.59 -12.14
CA LYS A 8 9.30 -3.89 -10.91
C LYS A 8 9.83 -3.10 -9.71
N VAL A 9 11.16 -2.96 -9.60
CA VAL A 9 11.79 -2.15 -8.56
C VAL A 9 11.45 -0.67 -8.70
N VAL A 10 11.62 -0.11 -9.91
CA VAL A 10 11.33 1.31 -10.16
C VAL A 10 9.85 1.64 -9.89
N LEU A 11 8.93 0.82 -10.40
CA LEU A 11 7.50 1.01 -10.18
C LEU A 11 7.11 0.87 -8.70
N GLY A 12 7.73 -0.08 -7.98
CA GLY A 12 7.56 -0.24 -6.54
C GLY A 12 8.05 0.99 -5.75
N CYS A 13 9.20 1.56 -6.12
CA CYS A 13 9.70 2.78 -5.51
C CYS A 13 8.76 3.98 -5.75
N ILE A 14 8.16 4.10 -6.94
CA ILE A 14 7.18 5.15 -7.24
C ILE A 14 5.93 4.98 -6.37
N ALA A 15 5.36 3.76 -6.32
CA ALA A 15 4.19 3.47 -5.48
C ALA A 15 4.48 3.77 -4.00
N PHE A 16 5.65 3.36 -3.51
CA PHE A 16 6.09 3.64 -2.14
C PHE A 16 6.26 5.14 -1.88
N GLY A 17 6.88 5.89 -2.80
CA GLY A 17 7.05 7.33 -2.67
C GLY A 17 5.72 8.06 -2.55
N VAL A 18 4.73 7.68 -3.37
CA VAL A 18 3.36 8.22 -3.27
C VAL A 18 2.74 7.89 -1.92
N PHE A 19 2.74 6.62 -1.51
CA PHE A 19 2.25 6.20 -0.20
C PHE A 19 2.91 6.98 0.94
N TRP A 20 4.24 7.13 0.90
CA TRP A 20 5.01 7.81 1.93
C TRP A 20 4.60 9.28 2.07
N VAL A 21 4.45 10.01 0.95
CA VAL A 21 3.95 11.39 0.97
C VAL A 21 2.55 11.44 1.59
N LEU A 22 1.64 10.56 1.18
CA LEU A 22 0.28 10.51 1.70
C LEU A 22 0.19 10.09 3.19
N ALA A 23 1.16 9.33 3.69
CA ALA A 23 1.21 8.87 5.07
C ALA A 23 1.85 9.90 6.02
N VAL A 24 2.89 10.60 5.56
CA VAL A 24 3.67 11.55 6.36
C VAL A 24 2.99 12.91 6.45
N PHE A 25 2.39 13.40 5.36
CA PHE A 25 1.73 14.70 5.36
C PHE A 25 0.24 14.54 5.70
N PRO A 26 -0.26 15.14 6.81
CA PRO A 26 -1.65 14.95 7.27
C PRO A 26 -2.72 15.42 6.29
N ALA A 27 -2.37 16.36 5.40
CA ALA A 27 -3.25 16.89 4.37
C ALA A 27 -2.42 17.26 3.14
N VAL A 28 -2.76 16.68 1.99
CA VAL A 28 -2.25 17.12 0.70
C VAL A 28 -3.23 18.18 0.16
N PRO A 29 -2.79 19.40 -0.18
CA PRO A 29 -3.68 20.53 -0.49
C PRO A 29 -4.76 20.25 -1.55
N PHE A 30 -4.50 19.33 -2.48
CA PHE A 30 -5.40 18.96 -3.58
C PHE A 30 -6.18 17.66 -3.36
N LEU A 31 -5.93 16.97 -2.26
CA LEU A 31 -6.55 15.68 -1.99
C LEU A 31 -6.86 15.62 -0.49
N PRO A 32 -8.08 16.05 -0.06
CA PRO A 32 -8.51 16.03 1.34
C PRO A 32 -8.85 14.61 1.78
N ILE A 33 -7.90 13.69 1.61
CA ILE A 33 -7.98 12.30 2.05
C ILE A 33 -7.15 12.13 3.32
N GLY A 34 -7.69 11.39 4.28
CA GLY A 34 -6.95 11.01 5.48
C GLY A 34 -5.93 9.91 5.21
N ARG A 35 -5.09 9.62 6.22
CA ARG A 35 -4.05 8.57 6.19
C ARG A 35 -4.57 7.20 5.73
N THR A 36 -5.81 6.84 6.09
CA THR A 36 -6.43 5.55 5.70
C THR A 36 -6.62 5.42 4.19
N ALA A 37 -7.15 6.46 3.55
CA ALA A 37 -7.34 6.48 2.11
C ALA A 37 -5.99 6.53 1.37
N GLY A 38 -5.00 7.24 1.92
CA GLY A 38 -3.63 7.24 1.40
C GLY A 38 -2.96 5.86 1.44
N ALA A 39 -3.15 5.11 2.53
CA ALA A 39 -2.66 3.74 2.67
C ALA A 39 -3.31 2.79 1.66
N LEU A 40 -4.63 2.85 1.52
CA LEU A 40 -5.36 2.07 0.51
C LEU A 40 -4.91 2.41 -0.91
N PHE A 41 -4.76 3.69 -1.23
CA PHE A 41 -4.29 4.12 -2.54
C PHE A 41 -2.86 3.63 -2.85
N GLY A 42 -1.95 3.71 -1.86
CA GLY A 42 -0.61 3.14 -1.98
C GLY A 42 -0.61 1.64 -2.28
N ALA A 43 -1.45 0.87 -1.58
CA ALA A 43 -1.61 -0.57 -1.83
C ALA A 43 -2.20 -0.85 -3.23
N MET A 44 -3.19 -0.06 -3.67
CA MET A 44 -3.76 -0.18 -5.02
C MET A 44 -2.71 0.06 -6.12
N LEU A 45 -1.81 1.04 -5.94
CA LEU A 45 -0.73 1.31 -6.89
C LEU A 45 0.22 0.12 -7.05
N MET A 46 0.50 -0.63 -5.97
CA MET A 46 1.33 -1.83 -6.04
C MET A 46 0.71 -2.92 -6.95
N VAL A 47 -0.61 -3.05 -6.95
CA VAL A 47 -1.34 -3.99 -7.81
C VAL A 47 -1.48 -3.45 -9.24
N ILE A 48 -1.81 -2.16 -9.41
CA ILE A 48 -1.96 -1.51 -10.73
C ILE A 48 -0.64 -1.57 -11.51
N PHE A 49 0.48 -1.30 -10.84
CA PHE A 49 1.81 -1.39 -11.44
C PHE A 49 2.34 -2.83 -11.56
N ARG A 50 1.54 -3.84 -11.17
CA ARG A 50 1.91 -5.26 -11.18
C ARG A 50 3.21 -5.54 -10.40
N VAL A 51 3.46 -4.76 -9.36
CA VAL A 51 4.55 -5.00 -8.41
C VAL A 51 4.20 -6.22 -7.56
N ILE A 52 2.93 -6.40 -7.23
CA ILE A 52 2.38 -7.64 -6.67
C ILE A 52 1.12 -8.02 -7.43
N SER A 53 0.81 -9.32 -7.48
CA SER A 53 -0.47 -9.79 -7.99
C SER A 53 -1.60 -9.47 -7.00
N PRO A 54 -2.87 -9.46 -7.44
CA PRO A 54 -4.00 -9.34 -6.53
C PRO A 54 -4.01 -10.45 -5.47
N ASP A 55 -3.67 -11.68 -5.86
CA ASP A 55 -3.62 -12.83 -4.94
C ASP A 55 -2.55 -12.64 -3.86
N GLU A 56 -1.33 -12.21 -4.26
CA GLU A 56 -0.24 -11.86 -3.32
C GLU A 56 -0.66 -10.71 -2.39
N ALA A 57 -1.43 -9.74 -2.90
CA ALA A 57 -1.94 -8.63 -2.09
C ALA A 57 -2.97 -9.08 -1.05
N TYR A 58 -3.85 -10.03 -1.41
CA TYR A 58 -4.81 -10.63 -0.48
C TYR A 58 -4.14 -11.52 0.56
N GLU A 59 -3.14 -12.31 0.16
CA GLU A 59 -2.34 -13.12 1.08
C GLU A 59 -1.55 -12.28 2.08
N ALA A 60 -1.18 -11.04 1.72
CA ALA A 60 -0.53 -10.11 2.63
C ALA A 60 -1.49 -9.51 3.68
N ILE A 61 -2.81 -9.72 3.56
CA ILE A 61 -3.79 -9.26 4.56
C ILE A 61 -3.85 -10.28 5.69
N ASP A 62 -3.35 -9.89 6.86
CA ASP A 62 -3.43 -10.71 8.07
C ASP A 62 -4.83 -10.59 8.72
N LEU A 63 -5.74 -11.48 8.32
CA LEU A 63 -7.10 -11.55 8.87
C LEU A 63 -7.13 -11.80 10.39
N PRO A 64 -6.28 -12.67 10.97
CA PRO A 64 -6.18 -12.79 12.43
C PRO A 64 -5.86 -11.48 13.15
N ILE A 65 -4.88 -10.71 12.67
CA ILE A 65 -4.53 -9.40 13.28
C ILE A 65 -5.69 -8.42 13.16
N LEU A 66 -6.39 -8.39 12.02
CA LEU A 66 -7.60 -7.58 11.86
C LEU A 66 -8.68 -8.02 12.85
N GLY A 67 -8.87 -9.33 13.05
CA GLY A 67 -9.79 -9.88 14.04
C GLY A 67 -9.49 -9.42 15.46
N LEU A 68 -8.22 -9.48 15.88
CA LEU A 68 -7.76 -9.01 17.19
C LEU A 68 -7.93 -7.49 17.37
N LEU A 69 -7.76 -6.70 16.32
CA LEU A 69 -7.92 -5.24 16.38
C LEU A 69 -9.38 -4.82 16.60
N PHE A 70 -10.32 -5.59 16.06
CA PHE A 70 -11.76 -5.33 16.15
C PHE A 70 -12.48 -6.20 17.18
N GLU A 71 -11.76 -7.06 17.91
CA GLU A 71 -12.33 -7.85 18.98
C GLU A 71 -12.97 -6.90 20.01
N PRO A 72 -14.28 -7.02 20.25
CA PRO A 72 -14.89 -6.38 21.38
C PRO A 72 -14.46 -7.19 22.61
N TRP A 73 -13.66 -6.57 23.47
CA TRP A 73 -13.27 -7.14 24.77
C TRP A 73 -14.48 -7.71 25.52
#